data_AF-A0A1Y0BMM8-F1
#
_entry.id   AF-A0A1Y0BMM8-F1
#
_cell.length_a   1.000
_cell.length_b   1.000
_cell.length_c   1.000
_cell.angle_alpha   90.00
_cell.angle_beta   90.00
_cell.angle_gamma   90.00
#
_symmetry.space_group_name_H-M   'P 1'
#
loop_
_entity.id
_entity.type
_entity.pdbx_description
1 polymer ?
#
loop_
_entity_poly.entity_id
_entity_poly.type
_entity_poly.pdbx_seq_one_letter_code
_entity_poly.pdbx_strand_id
1 'polypeptide(L)' 'MKQANLIGPAGLISMEDGEAVEIVQDAVVRDGKMTSILAMGGGHSCNTEHMITEGPIIGFWENYCRYLGLTSERAE' A
#
# COMPACT_ATOMS: atom_id res chain seq x y z
N MET A 1 12.32 29.02 -3.80
CA MET A 1 11.43 28.05 -4.47
C MET A 1 12.23 26.84 -4.97
N LYS A 2 12.46 25.84 -4.11
CA LYS A 2 13.04 24.53 -4.52
C LYS A 2 12.07 23.36 -4.32
N GLN A 3 11.06 23.52 -3.45
CA GLN A 3 10.06 22.49 -3.17
C GLN A 3 9.13 22.18 -4.34
N ALA A 4 8.89 23.14 -5.24
CA ALA A 4 8.06 22.92 -6.43
C ALA A 4 8.65 21.88 -7.39
N ASN A 5 9.94 21.57 -7.28
CA ASN A 5 10.61 20.56 -8.09
C ASN A 5 10.58 19.16 -7.46
N LEU A 6 9.98 19.00 -6.28
CA LEU A 6 9.96 17.71 -5.58
C LEU A 6 8.72 16.88 -5.94
N ILE A 7 7.55 17.52 -6.01
CA ILE A 7 6.26 16.87 -6.20
C ILE A 7 5.59 17.42 -7.46
N GLY A 8 5.09 16.53 -8.32
CA GLY A 8 4.38 16.87 -9.54
C GLY A 8 4.79 15.96 -10.71
N PRO A 9 4.22 16.15 -11.91
CA PRO A 9 4.49 15.28 -13.06
C PRO A 9 5.98 15.17 -13.47
N ALA A 10 6.76 16.21 -13.18
CA ALA A 10 8.21 16.26 -13.38
C ALA A 10 8.96 16.51 -12.06
N GLY A 11 8.33 16.21 -10.92
CA GLY A 11 8.93 16.35 -9.60
C GLY A 11 9.90 15.20 -9.31
N LEU A 12 11.07 15.51 -8.77
CA LEU A 12 12.15 14.54 -8.57
C LEU A 12 11.73 13.33 -7.72
N ILE A 13 10.98 13.56 -6.62
CA ILE A 13 10.49 12.47 -5.75
C ILE A 13 9.39 11.68 -6.46
N SER A 14 8.47 12.38 -7.13
CA SER A 14 7.38 11.74 -7.88
C SER A 14 7.88 10.85 -9.02
N MET A 15 8.99 11.19 -9.67
CA MET A 15 9.58 10.33 -10.70
C MET A 15 10.13 9.03 -10.11
N GLU A 16 10.83 9.10 -8.97
CA GLU A 16 11.36 7.93 -8.27
C GLU A 16 10.24 7.02 -7.74
N ASP A 17 9.24 7.60 -7.05
CA ASP A 17 8.09 6.84 -6.55
C ASP A 17 7.27 6.22 -7.69
N GLY A 18 7.19 6.91 -8.83
CA GLY A 18 6.50 6.41 -10.03
C GLY A 18 7.13 5.14 -10.60
N GLU A 19 8.46 5.06 -10.64
CA GLU A 19 9.18 3.85 -11.07
C GLU A 19 8.89 2.67 -10.15
N ALA A 20 8.86 2.90 -8.83
CA ALA A 20 8.52 1.85 -7.87
C ALA A 20 7.09 1.31 -8.08
N VAL A 21 6.13 2.18 -8.39
CA VAL A 21 4.74 1.79 -8.71
C VAL A 21 4.67 0.98 -10.01
N GLU A 22 5.41 1.37 -11.05
CA GLU A 22 5.44 0.63 -12.32
C GLU A 22 5.94 -0.80 -12.11
N ILE A 23 7.02 -0.98 -11.34
CA ILE A 23 7.57 -2.31 -11.01
C ILE A 23 6.54 -3.18 -10.27
N VAL A 24 5.78 -2.58 -9.33
CA VAL A 24 4.71 -3.28 -8.62
C VAL A 24 3.59 -3.68 -9.57
N GLN A 25 3.19 -2.80 -10.49
CA GLN A 25 2.13 -3.07 -11.47
C GLN A 25 2.53 -4.21 -12.42
N ASP A 26 3.75 -4.21 -12.91
CA ASP A 26 4.31 -5.28 -13.74
C ASP A 26 4.30 -6.63 -13.00
N ALA A 27 4.66 -6.63 -11.71
CA ALA A 27 4.62 -7.83 -10.88
C ALA A 27 3.19 -8.34 -10.68
N VAL A 28 2.21 -7.45 -10.46
CA VAL A 28 0.79 -7.82 -10.32
C VAL A 28 0.26 -8.47 -11.61
N VAL A 29 0.61 -7.93 -12.78
CA VAL A 29 0.19 -8.50 -14.08
C VAL A 29 0.84 -9.87 -14.29
N ARG A 30 2.15 -10.00 -14.03
CA ARG A 30 2.90 -11.25 -14.20
C ARG A 30 2.40 -12.35 -13.24
N ASP A 31 2.18 -11.99 -11.98
CA ASP A 31 1.96 -12.93 -10.87
C ASP A 31 0.53 -12.86 -10.32
N GLY A 32 -0.49 -12.58 -11.14
CA GLY A 32 -1.87 -12.26 -10.71
C GLY A 32 -2.63 -13.34 -9.92
N LYS A 33 -2.03 -14.51 -9.67
CA LYS A 33 -2.55 -15.56 -8.76
C LYS A 33 -1.72 -15.75 -7.49
N MET A 34 -0.61 -15.03 -7.37
CA MET A 34 0.28 -15.05 -6.23
C MET A 34 -0.10 -13.93 -5.26
N THR A 35 0.36 -14.06 -4.03
CA THR A 35 0.11 -13.08 -2.96
C THR A 35 1.43 -12.72 -2.31
N SER A 36 1.67 -11.42 -2.11
CA SER A 36 2.78 -10.90 -1.31
C SER A 36 2.20 -10.07 -0.16
N ILE A 37 2.69 -10.31 1.06
CA ILE A 37 2.27 -9.58 2.26
C ILE A 37 3.53 -9.18 3.02
N LEU A 38 3.66 -7.90 3.30
CA LEU A 38 4.63 -7.37 4.25
C LEU A 38 3.84 -6.99 5.51
N ALA A 39 3.76 -7.87 6.50
CA ALA A 39 2.94 -7.64 7.70
C ALA A 39 3.63 -6.69 8.71
N MET A 40 4.18 -5.56 8.24
CA MET A 40 4.94 -4.63 9.08
C MET A 40 3.99 -3.92 10.06
N GLY A 41 4.10 -4.24 11.35
CA GLY A 41 3.16 -3.77 12.37
C GLY A 41 2.06 -4.78 12.72
N GLY A 42 2.05 -5.97 12.12
CA GLY A 42 1.21 -7.12 12.52
C GLY A 42 0.18 -7.52 11.48
N GLY A 43 -0.79 -8.36 11.90
CA GLY A 43 -1.84 -8.91 11.04
C GLY A 43 -3.16 -8.14 11.07
N HIS A 44 -3.21 -7.00 11.74
CA HIS A 44 -4.40 -6.15 11.88
C HIS A 44 -3.97 -4.70 12.15
N SER A 45 -4.84 -3.75 11.83
CA SER A 45 -4.59 -2.33 12.04
C SER A 45 -4.40 -2.01 13.53
N CYS A 46 -3.28 -1.40 13.88
CA CYS A 46 -2.96 -0.96 15.25
C CYS A 46 -2.23 0.38 15.25
N ASN A 47 -2.45 1.19 16.30
CA ASN A 47 -1.70 2.43 16.52
C ASN A 47 -0.34 2.12 17.14
N THR A 48 0.66 2.92 16.79
CA THR A 48 2.00 2.88 17.41
C THR A 48 2.55 4.29 17.54
N GLU A 49 3.54 4.47 18.42
CA GLU A 49 4.15 5.76 18.76
C GLU A 49 5.24 6.19 17.74
N HIS A 50 5.32 5.54 16.58
CA HIS A 50 6.31 5.82 15.54
C HIS A 50 5.72 5.72 14.13
N MET A 51 6.40 6.32 13.16
CA MET A 51 5.94 6.34 11.76
C MET A 51 6.30 5.07 10.98
N ILE A 52 7.16 4.20 11.52
CA ILE A 52 7.66 3.00 10.81
C ILE A 52 6.68 1.83 11.04
N THR A 53 5.53 1.84 10.39
CA THR A 53 4.50 0.79 10.50
C THR A 53 3.60 0.79 9.26
N GLU A 54 2.96 -0.35 8.96
CA GLU A 54 1.87 -0.44 7.98
C GLU A 54 0.49 -0.48 8.63
N GLY A 55 0.37 -0.24 9.94
CA GLY A 55 -0.93 -0.16 10.63
C GLY A 55 -2.00 0.64 9.86
N PRO A 56 -1.70 1.87 9.38
CA PRO A 56 -2.63 2.65 8.55
C PRO A 56 -2.97 2.02 7.19
N ILE A 57 -2.01 1.37 6.53
CA ILE A 57 -2.21 0.69 5.23
C ILE A 57 -3.11 -0.54 5.43
N ILE A 58 -2.86 -1.32 6.47
CA ILE A 58 -3.69 -2.47 6.85
C ILE A 58 -5.11 -2.00 7.16
N GLY A 59 -5.28 -0.95 7.95
CA GLY A 59 -6.59 -0.39 8.29
C GLY A 59 -7.37 0.14 7.08
N PHE A 60 -6.67 0.73 6.10
CA PHE A 60 -7.29 1.10 4.82
C PHE A 60 -7.89 -0.13 4.12
N TRP A 61 -7.13 -1.22 4.00
CA TRP A 61 -7.59 -2.45 3.34
C TRP A 61 -8.68 -3.18 4.13
N GLU A 62 -8.60 -3.24 5.46
CA GLU A 62 -9.65 -3.79 6.31
C GLU A 62 -10.99 -3.07 6.08
N ASN A 63 -10.95 -1.74 6.08
CA ASN A 63 -12.15 -0.93 5.86
C ASN A 63 -12.63 -0.99 4.41
N TYR A 64 -11.72 -1.00 3.43
CA TYR A 64 -12.05 -1.16 2.01
C TYR A 64 -12.78 -2.48 1.75
N CYS A 65 -12.27 -3.59 2.29
CA CYS A 65 -12.90 -4.90 2.19
C CYS A 65 -14.26 -4.93 2.87
N ARG A 66 -14.40 -4.34 4.07
CA ARG A 66 -15.69 -4.21 4.74
C ARG A 66 -16.68 -3.40 3.92
N TYR A 67 -16.25 -2.26 3.38
CA TYR A 67 -17.08 -1.34 2.61
C TYR A 67 -17.61 -2.00 1.33
N LEU A 68 -16.78 -2.82 0.68
CA LEU A 68 -17.17 -3.56 -0.53
C LEU A 68 -17.83 -4.91 -0.25
N GLY A 69 -18.00 -5.31 1.02
CA GLY A 69 -18.53 -6.63 1.38
C GLY A 69 -17.62 -7.79 0.95
N LEU A 70 -16.32 -7.54 0.79
CA LEU A 70 -15.30 -8.53 0.42
C LEU A 70 -14.72 -9.29 1.63
N THR A 71 -15.18 -8.98 2.83
CA THR A 71 -14.85 -9.78 4.00
C THR A 71 -15.43 -11.16 3.82
N SER A 72 -14.55 -12.14 3.63
CA SER A 72 -14.90 -13.55 3.72
C SER A 72 -15.61 -13.79 5.05
N GLU A 73 -16.87 -14.23 5.02
CA GLU A 73 -17.39 -15.06 6.11
C GLU A 73 -16.40 -16.21 6.19
N ARG A 74 -15.61 -16.26 7.27
CA ARG A 74 -14.63 -17.32 7.46
C ARG A 74 -15.27 -18.66 7.09
N ALA A 75 -14.71 -19.30 6.06
CA ALA A 75 -14.73 -20.74 5.98
C ALA A 75 -14.26 -21.25 7.35
N GLU A 76 -15.11 -22.07 7.95
CA GLU A 76 -14.96 -22.71 9.26
C GLU A 76 -13.56 -23.30 9.48
#